data_AF-A0AAX2UG65-F1
#
_entry.id   AF-A0AAX2UG65-F1
#
_cell.length_a   1.000
_cell.length_b   1.000
_cell.length_c   1.000
_cell.angle_alpha   90.00
_cell.angle_beta   90.00
_cell.angle_gamma   90.00
#
_symmetry.space_group_name_H-M   'P 1'
#
loop_
_entity.id
_entity.type
_entity.pdbx_description
1 polymer ?
#
loop_
_entity_poly.entity_id
_entity_poly.type
_entity_poly.pdbx_seq_one_letter_code
_entity_poly.pdbx_strand_id
1 'polypeptide(L)'
;MLDDDEAVKQFKLLLNYHIKEELKDEVIAALVKKCGLSEAQIYEDYYLNHEELKIMIENKMLIGSHAHAHINFLNLNVKEEANEVKKSFEILSFLNPPLRTFCYPYGEFSYHSKAILQSFGVDFAFVSLEEYKKDIDAADLRLNPLTLSRFDCNAFKFGKASMG
;
A
#
# COMPACT_ATOMS: atom_id res chain seq x y z
N MET A 1 -17.45 -5.77 3.05
CA MET A 1 -17.09 -4.66 3.96
C MET A 1 -16.85 -5.27 5.32
N LEU A 2 -15.80 -4.86 6.01
CA LEU A 2 -15.61 -5.12 7.43
C LEU A 2 -16.92 -4.82 8.17
N ASP A 3 -17.22 -5.58 9.22
CA ASP A 3 -18.38 -5.34 10.10
C ASP A 3 -18.13 -4.12 11.00
N ASP A 4 -17.54 -3.08 10.41
CA ASP A 4 -17.31 -1.78 11.03
C ASP A 4 -18.69 -1.21 11.43
N ASP A 5 -18.85 -0.84 12.69
CA ASP A 5 -19.99 -0.04 13.14
C ASP A 5 -20.04 1.26 12.32
N GLU A 6 -21.23 1.83 12.16
CA GLU A 6 -21.50 3.02 11.36
C GLU A 6 -20.58 4.17 11.75
N ALA A 7 -20.28 4.34 13.04
CA ALA A 7 -19.33 5.35 13.51
C ALA A 7 -17.92 5.19 12.91
N VAL A 8 -17.42 3.95 12.79
CA VAL A 8 -16.11 3.64 12.21
C VAL A 8 -16.12 3.91 10.72
N LYS A 9 -17.19 3.53 10.02
CA LYS A 9 -17.35 3.81 8.59
C LYS A 9 -17.35 5.30 8.30
N GLN A 10 -18.13 6.07 9.07
CA GLN A 10 -18.19 7.53 8.93
C GLN A 10 -16.85 8.19 9.24
N PHE A 11 -16.13 7.72 10.27
CA PHE A 11 -14.78 8.21 10.56
C PHE A 11 -13.80 7.94 9.41
N LYS A 12 -13.78 6.71 8.87
CA LYS A 12 -12.92 6.34 7.73
C LYS A 12 -13.26 7.19 6.49
N LEU A 13 -14.55 7.41 6.21
CA LEU A 13 -15.00 8.23 5.09
C LEU A 13 -14.52 9.69 5.25
N LEU A 14 -14.72 10.27 6.44
CA LEU A 14 -14.29 11.63 6.76
C LEU A 14 -12.79 11.79 6.59
N LEU A 15 -12.01 10.90 7.23
CA LEU A 15 -10.56 10.97 7.22
C LEU A 15 -9.98 10.76 5.82
N ASN A 16 -10.48 9.77 5.07
CA ASN A 16 -9.87 9.40 3.79
C ASN A 16 -10.29 10.33 2.64
N TYR A 17 -11.54 10.78 2.62
CA TYR A 17 -12.13 11.46 1.44
C TYR A 17 -12.57 12.91 1.67
N HIS A 18 -12.83 13.33 2.91
CA HIS A 18 -13.36 14.68 3.18
C HIS A 18 -12.34 15.65 3.79
N ILE A 19 -11.33 15.13 4.50
CA ILE A 19 -10.22 15.95 5.00
C ILE A 19 -9.18 16.11 3.90
N LYS A 20 -8.76 17.36 3.66
CA LYS A 20 -7.68 17.67 2.74
C LYS A 20 -6.38 17.01 3.19
N GLU A 21 -5.60 16.48 2.24
CA GLU A 21 -4.34 15.78 2.52
C GLU A 21 -3.40 16.61 3.40
N GLU A 22 -3.26 17.91 3.10
CA GLU A 22 -2.42 18.88 3.84
C GLU A 22 -2.80 19.08 5.31
N LEU A 23 -4.00 18.66 5.73
CA LEU A 23 -4.51 18.78 7.10
C LEU A 23 -4.57 17.44 7.85
N LYS A 24 -4.41 16.31 7.17
CA LYS A 24 -4.61 14.99 7.78
C LYS A 24 -3.68 14.75 8.96
N ASP A 25 -2.39 15.08 8.81
CA ASP A 25 -1.40 14.90 9.88
C ASP A 25 -1.73 15.71 11.13
N GLU A 26 -2.13 16.98 10.95
CA GLU A 26 -2.53 17.85 12.07
C GLU A 26 -3.76 17.30 12.80
N VAL A 27 -4.76 16.85 12.04
CA VAL A 27 -5.99 16.29 12.61
C VAL A 27 -5.70 14.98 13.34
N ILE A 28 -4.90 14.09 12.76
CA ILE A 28 -4.52 12.80 13.38
C ILE A 28 -3.74 13.05 14.67
N ALA A 29 -2.73 13.91 14.65
CA ALA A 29 -1.94 14.24 15.84
C ALA A 29 -2.82 14.83 16.96
N ALA A 30 -3.77 15.71 16.61
CA ALA A 30 -4.72 16.26 17.57
C ALA A 30 -5.65 15.17 18.17
N LEU A 31 -6.09 14.20 17.37
CA LEU A 31 -6.91 13.08 17.83
C LEU A 31 -6.13 12.12 18.74
N VAL A 32 -4.92 11.73 18.35
CA VAL A 32 -4.03 10.89 19.15
C VAL A 32 -3.81 11.52 20.52
N LYS A 33 -3.49 12.82 20.55
CA LYS A 33 -3.33 13.58 21.80
C LYS A 33 -4.62 13.64 22.62
N LYS A 34 -5.77 13.90 21.98
CA LYS A 34 -7.07 14.00 22.66
C LYS A 34 -7.50 12.68 23.29
N CYS A 35 -7.15 11.56 22.66
CA CYS A 35 -7.41 10.21 23.16
C CYS A 35 -6.40 9.76 24.22
N GLY A 36 -5.37 10.56 24.53
CA GLY A 36 -4.31 10.20 25.48
C GLY A 36 -3.42 9.06 24.98
N LEU A 37 -3.34 8.88 23.65
CA LEU A 37 -2.53 7.85 23.01
C LEU A 37 -1.11 8.38 22.71
N SER A 38 -0.16 7.48 22.57
CA SER A 38 1.21 7.78 22.13
C SER A 38 1.43 7.28 20.70
N GLU A 39 1.92 8.14 19.82
CA GLU A 39 2.31 7.74 18.46
C GLU A 39 3.38 6.63 18.48
N ALA A 40 4.31 6.69 19.44
CA ALA A 40 5.34 5.66 19.59
C ALA A 40 4.72 4.30 19.96
N GLN A 41 3.70 4.28 20.83
CA GLN A 41 2.98 3.04 21.17
C GLN A 41 2.19 2.54 19.97
N ILE A 42 1.50 3.41 19.23
CA ILE A 42 0.78 3.03 18.01
C ILE A 42 1.75 2.43 16.99
N TYR A 43 2.93 3.02 16.82
CA TYR A 43 3.96 2.50 15.93
C TYR A 43 4.42 1.09 16.37
N GLU A 44 4.75 0.92 17.65
CA GLU A 44 5.21 -0.35 18.22
C GLU A 44 4.13 -1.45 18.17
N ASP A 45 2.86 -1.11 18.40
CA ASP A 45 1.77 -2.08 18.48
C ASP A 45 1.24 -2.52 17.11
N TYR A 46 1.31 -1.66 16.09
CA TYR A 46 0.61 -1.89 14.81
C TYR A 46 1.51 -1.95 13.57
N TYR A 47 2.77 -1.49 13.63
CA TYR A 47 3.64 -1.43 12.47
C TYR A 47 4.89 -2.29 12.64
N LEU A 48 5.34 -2.86 11.52
CA LEU A 48 6.57 -3.63 11.47
C LEU A 48 7.79 -2.71 11.59
N ASN A 49 8.72 -3.08 12.47
CA ASN A 49 10.01 -2.41 12.59
C ASN A 49 11.09 -3.09 11.71
N HIS A 50 12.26 -2.45 11.61
CA HIS A 50 13.35 -2.94 10.75
C HIS A 50 13.86 -4.35 11.11
N GLU A 51 13.90 -4.71 12.40
CA GLU A 51 14.37 -6.04 12.81
C GLU A 51 13.35 -7.13 12.46
N GLU A 52 12.05 -6.84 12.59
CA GLU A 52 10.99 -7.75 12.16
C GLU A 52 11.02 -7.98 10.65
N LEU A 53 11.23 -6.92 9.86
CA LEU A 53 11.38 -7.04 8.41
C LEU A 53 12.58 -7.92 8.03
N LYS A 54 13.71 -7.84 8.76
CA LYS A 54 14.86 -8.74 8.54
C LYS A 54 14.49 -10.19 8.85
N ILE A 55 13.83 -10.45 9.98
CA ILE A 55 13.39 -11.80 10.35
C ILE A 55 12.50 -12.39 9.25
N MET A 56 11.57 -11.60 8.69
CA MET A 56 10.72 -12.04 7.59
C MET A 56 11.52 -12.44 6.35
N ILE A 57 12.52 -11.64 5.94
CA ILE A 57 13.39 -11.97 4.79
C ILE A 57 14.23 -13.23 5.05
N GLU A 58 14.80 -13.38 6.25
CA GLU A 58 15.55 -14.59 6.64
C GLU A 58 14.70 -15.85 6.51
N ASN A 59 13.40 -15.71 6.80
CA ASN A 59 12.37 -16.74 6.65
C ASN A 59 11.74 -16.79 5.24
N LYS A 60 12.45 -16.29 4.23
CA LYS A 60 12.11 -16.40 2.79
C LYS A 60 10.85 -15.65 2.37
N MET A 61 10.37 -14.71 3.16
CA MET A 61 9.34 -13.78 2.70
C MET A 61 9.92 -12.79 1.69
N LEU A 62 9.08 -12.31 0.77
CA LEU A 62 9.39 -11.21 -0.14
C LEU A 62 8.66 -9.97 0.35
N ILE A 63 9.39 -8.86 0.47
CA ILE A 63 8.84 -7.58 0.92
C ILE A 63 8.92 -6.59 -0.23
N GLY A 64 7.76 -6.09 -0.65
CA GLY A 64 7.61 -5.13 -1.74
C GLY A 64 7.23 -3.73 -1.25
N SER A 65 7.30 -2.76 -2.16
CA SER A 65 6.86 -1.39 -1.90
C SER A 65 5.34 -1.22 -2.09
N HIS A 66 4.75 -0.31 -1.33
CA HIS A 66 3.35 0.11 -1.46
C HIS A 66 3.21 1.64 -1.48
N ALA A 67 4.10 2.32 -2.22
CA ALA A 67 4.33 3.77 -2.13
C ALA A 67 4.79 4.21 -0.72
N HIS A 68 4.93 5.51 -0.49
CA HIS A 68 5.45 6.04 0.78
C HIS A 68 4.33 6.50 1.72
N ALA A 69 3.42 7.34 1.23
CA ALA A 69 2.32 7.92 1.99
C ALA A 69 0.96 7.26 1.66
N HIS A 70 0.95 6.20 0.84
CA HIS A 70 -0.27 5.50 0.41
C HIS A 70 -1.31 6.44 -0.24
N ILE A 71 -0.83 7.48 -0.94
CA ILE A 71 -1.69 8.39 -1.70
C ILE A 71 -2.10 7.68 -2.99
N ASN A 72 -3.36 7.87 -3.38
CA ASN A 72 -3.85 7.40 -4.67
C ASN A 72 -3.07 8.09 -5.81
N PHE A 73 -2.45 7.30 -6.69
CA PHE A 73 -1.62 7.82 -7.78
C PHE A 73 -2.40 8.69 -8.77
N LEU A 74 -3.72 8.51 -8.91
CA LEU A 74 -4.55 9.38 -9.75
C LEU A 74 -4.70 10.80 -9.20
N ASN A 75 -4.37 11.03 -7.93
CA ASN A 75 -4.39 12.35 -7.30
C ASN A 75 -3.03 13.05 -7.33
N LEU A 76 -2.00 12.40 -7.86
CA LEU A 76 -0.63 12.92 -7.91
C LEU A 76 -0.25 13.36 -9.32
N ASN A 77 0.58 14.40 -9.42
CA ASN A 77 1.28 14.64 -10.67
C ASN A 77 2.49 13.69 -10.82
N VAL A 78 3.02 13.59 -12.04
CA VAL A 78 4.12 12.66 -12.39
C VAL A 78 5.34 12.80 -11.47
N LYS A 79 5.68 14.01 -11.03
CA LYS A 79 6.84 14.26 -10.16
C LYS A 79 6.57 13.79 -8.73
N GLU A 80 5.38 14.03 -8.22
CA GLU A 80 4.95 13.57 -6.89
C GLU A 80 4.88 12.05 -6.84
N GLU A 81 4.30 11.42 -7.86
CA GLU A 81 4.22 9.96 -7.98
C GLU A 81 5.62 9.33 -8.03
N ALA A 82 6.53 9.89 -8.84
CA ALA A 82 7.91 9.42 -8.88
C ALA A 82 8.63 9.56 -7.53
N ASN A 83 8.30 10.60 -6.77
CA ASN A 83 8.84 10.81 -5.43
C ASN A 83 8.28 9.81 -4.41
N GLU A 84 6.99 9.46 -4.49
CA GLU A 84 6.38 8.40 -3.69
C GLU A 84 7.07 7.06 -3.90
N VAL A 85 7.26 6.68 -5.18
CA VAL A 85 7.96 5.44 -5.54
C VAL A 85 9.40 5.47 -5.06
N LYS A 86 10.14 6.55 -5.34
CA LYS A 86 11.53 6.70 -4.94
C LYS A 86 11.71 6.55 -3.43
N LYS A 87 10.99 7.32 -2.63
CA LYS A 87 11.10 7.31 -1.15
C LYS A 87 10.81 5.92 -0.58
N SER A 88 9.78 5.25 -1.10
CA SER A 88 9.42 3.91 -0.64
C SER A 88 10.56 2.90 -0.86
N PHE A 89 11.25 2.95 -2.00
CA PHE A 89 12.38 2.08 -2.27
C PHE A 89 13.66 2.50 -1.54
N GLU A 90 13.85 3.79 -1.25
CA GLU A 90 14.94 4.27 -0.40
C GLU A 90 14.79 3.71 1.03
N ILE A 91 13.58 3.72 1.59
CA ILE A 91 13.28 3.14 2.90
C ILE A 91 13.56 1.63 2.91
N LEU A 92 13.14 0.90 1.86
CA LEU A 92 13.32 -0.55 1.77
C LEU A 92 14.71 -0.98 1.26
N SER A 93 15.60 -0.04 0.97
CA SER A 93 16.89 -0.32 0.32
C SER A 93 17.78 -1.28 1.12
N PHE A 94 17.65 -1.31 2.45
CA PHE A 94 18.39 -2.21 3.33
C PHE A 94 18.02 -3.69 3.16
N LEU A 95 16.87 -4.01 2.57
CA LEU A 95 16.43 -5.39 2.36
C LEU A 95 17.10 -6.05 1.16
N ASN A 96 17.54 -5.25 0.17
CA ASN A 96 18.14 -5.69 -1.09
C ASN A 96 17.50 -6.98 -1.67
N PRO A 97 16.19 -6.97 -1.96
CA PRO A 97 15.48 -8.18 -2.34
C PRO A 97 15.90 -8.65 -3.74
N PRO A 98 15.79 -9.96 -4.04
CA PRO A 98 16.12 -10.52 -5.36
C PRO A 98 15.16 -10.05 -6.46
N LEU A 99 13.96 -9.60 -6.08
CA LEU A 99 12.96 -9.02 -6.97
C LEU A 99 12.41 -7.75 -6.32
N ARG A 100 12.24 -6.69 -7.12
CA ARG A 100 11.54 -5.47 -6.73
C ARG A 100 10.08 -5.59 -7.11
N THR A 101 9.24 -5.74 -6.10
CA THR A 101 7.78 -5.78 -6.29
C THR A 101 7.11 -4.52 -5.77
N PHE A 102 6.01 -4.12 -6.40
CA PHE A 102 5.23 -2.95 -6.03
C PHE A 102 3.73 -3.28 -5.96
N CYS A 103 2.98 -2.67 -5.05
CA CYS A 103 1.53 -2.72 -5.05
C CYS A 103 0.99 -1.30 -5.17
N TYR A 104 0.07 -1.05 -6.10
CA TYR A 104 -0.51 0.29 -6.25
C TYR A 104 -1.47 0.59 -5.09
N PRO A 105 -1.33 1.74 -4.39
CA PRO A 105 -2.34 2.20 -3.45
C PRO A 105 -3.72 2.21 -4.11
N TYR A 106 -4.70 1.59 -3.45
CA TYR A 106 -6.07 1.41 -3.98
C TYR A 106 -6.18 0.62 -5.32
N GLY A 107 -5.07 0.13 -5.87
CA GLY A 107 -5.02 -0.56 -7.16
C GLY A 107 -5.06 0.36 -8.38
N GLU A 108 -5.16 1.67 -8.18
CA GLU A 108 -5.30 2.65 -9.26
C GLU A 108 -3.94 3.17 -9.74
N PHE A 109 -3.84 3.39 -11.05
CA PHE A 109 -2.60 3.82 -11.70
C PHE A 109 -2.89 4.51 -13.03
N SER A 110 -1.93 5.29 -13.51
CA SER A 110 -1.98 5.97 -14.79
C SER A 110 -1.03 5.34 -15.81
N TYR A 111 -1.06 5.82 -17.06
CA TYR A 111 -0.04 5.45 -18.05
C TYR A 111 1.38 5.81 -17.58
N HIS A 112 1.54 6.95 -16.88
CA HIS A 112 2.83 7.39 -16.36
C HIS A 112 3.35 6.46 -15.26
N SER A 113 2.46 5.87 -14.48
CA SER A 113 2.81 5.02 -13.36
C SER A 113 3.67 3.82 -13.75
N LYS A 114 3.34 3.17 -14.87
CA LYS A 114 4.16 2.06 -15.38
C LYS A 114 5.55 2.53 -15.77
N ALA A 115 5.66 3.67 -16.47
CA ALA A 115 6.95 4.23 -16.86
C ALA A 115 7.80 4.62 -15.64
N ILE A 116 7.18 5.16 -14.60
CA ILE A 116 7.85 5.48 -13.33
C ILE A 116 8.39 4.19 -12.70
N LEU A 117 7.56 3.16 -12.50
CA LEU A 117 8.01 1.89 -11.92
C LEU A 117 9.13 1.23 -12.74
N GLN A 118 9.05 1.26 -14.07
CA GLN A 118 10.12 0.78 -14.95
C GLN A 118 11.43 1.53 -14.72
N SER A 119 11.37 2.86 -14.57
CA SER A 119 12.56 3.69 -14.32
C SER A 119 13.25 3.39 -12.98
N PHE A 120 12.51 2.86 -12.00
CA PHE A 120 13.02 2.38 -10.72
C PHE A 120 13.38 0.88 -10.71
N GLY A 121 13.31 0.21 -11.85
CA GLY A 121 13.65 -1.20 -11.98
C GLY A 121 12.71 -2.12 -11.21
N VAL A 122 11.41 -1.82 -11.16
CA VAL A 122 10.41 -2.72 -10.59
C VAL A 122 10.19 -3.90 -11.54
N ASP A 123 10.29 -5.11 -11.01
CA ASP A 123 10.10 -6.36 -11.77
C ASP A 123 8.61 -6.68 -11.93
N PHE A 124 7.84 -6.57 -10.85
CA PHE A 124 6.41 -6.86 -10.86
C PHE A 124 5.60 -5.86 -10.05
N ALA A 125 4.41 -5.51 -10.53
CA ALA A 125 3.48 -4.69 -9.77
C ALA A 125 2.04 -5.22 -9.81
N PHE A 126 1.32 -5.03 -8.71
CA PHE A 126 0.01 -5.64 -8.48
C PHE A 126 -1.12 -4.61 -8.37
N VAL A 127 -2.26 -4.92 -8.99
CA VAL A 127 -3.48 -4.09 -9.05
C VAL A 127 -4.68 -4.89 -8.55
N SER A 128 -5.65 -4.21 -7.89
CA SER A 128 -6.87 -4.83 -7.33
C SER A 128 -8.17 -4.40 -8.00
N LEU A 129 -8.08 -3.72 -9.15
CA LEU A 129 -9.24 -3.24 -9.90
C LEU A 129 -10.01 -4.40 -10.53
N GLU A 130 -11.35 -4.31 -10.53
CA GLU A 130 -12.25 -5.40 -10.96
C GLU A 130 -12.00 -5.80 -12.42
N GLU A 131 -11.76 -4.82 -13.29
CA GLU A 131 -11.51 -5.05 -14.72
C GLU A 131 -10.19 -5.77 -15.01
N TYR A 132 -9.28 -5.84 -14.02
CA TYR A 132 -8.04 -6.61 -14.10
C TYR A 132 -8.17 -7.99 -13.45
N LYS A 133 -9.28 -8.33 -12.78
CA LYS A 133 -9.41 -9.58 -12.01
C LYS A 133 -9.40 -10.81 -12.90
N LYS A 134 -8.33 -11.60 -12.77
CA LYS A 134 -8.17 -12.92 -13.40
C LYS A 134 -7.00 -13.67 -12.78
N ASP A 135 -6.93 -14.97 -13.04
CA ASP A 135 -5.72 -15.73 -12.76
C ASP A 135 -4.56 -15.23 -13.64
N ILE A 136 -3.37 -15.11 -13.04
CA ILE A 136 -2.15 -14.70 -13.73
C ILE A 136 -1.60 -15.90 -14.51
N ASP A 137 -1.31 -15.71 -15.79
CA ASP A 137 -0.62 -16.69 -16.62
C ASP A 137 0.80 -16.22 -17.03
N ALA A 138 1.51 -17.08 -17.78
CA ALA A 138 2.86 -16.77 -18.23
C ALA A 138 2.93 -15.62 -19.26
N ALA A 139 1.85 -15.32 -19.97
CA ALA A 139 1.79 -14.18 -20.87
C ALA A 139 1.67 -12.88 -20.08
N ASP A 140 0.92 -12.86 -18.99
CA ASP A 140 0.81 -11.70 -18.10
C ASP A 140 2.16 -11.29 -17.51
N LEU A 141 2.92 -12.27 -17.01
CA LEU A 141 4.26 -12.04 -16.47
C LEU A 141 5.22 -11.43 -17.49
N ARG A 142 5.00 -11.65 -18.79
CA ARG A 142 5.86 -11.12 -19.86
C ARG A 142 5.35 -9.81 -20.45
N LEU A 143 4.05 -9.70 -20.66
CA LEU A 143 3.44 -8.58 -21.40
C LEU A 143 2.98 -7.47 -20.46
N ASN A 144 2.53 -7.82 -19.26
CA ASN A 144 1.93 -6.88 -18.30
C ASN A 144 2.49 -7.08 -16.87
N PRO A 145 3.82 -7.18 -16.66
CA PRO A 145 4.39 -7.48 -15.34
C PRO A 145 4.08 -6.40 -14.29
N LEU A 146 3.76 -5.18 -14.72
CA LEU A 146 3.48 -4.05 -13.84
C LEU A 146 1.99 -3.80 -13.59
N THR A 147 1.11 -4.70 -14.00
CA THR A 147 -0.34 -4.60 -13.73
C THR A 147 -0.92 -5.98 -13.49
N LEU A 148 -0.20 -6.80 -12.72
CA LEU A 148 -0.62 -8.15 -12.39
C LEU A 148 -1.84 -8.12 -11.48
N SER A 149 -2.79 -8.97 -11.78
CA SER A 149 -4.04 -9.06 -11.03
C SER A 149 -3.85 -9.61 -9.62
N ARG A 150 -4.66 -9.15 -8.66
CA ARG A 150 -4.80 -9.83 -7.37
C ARG A 150 -6.27 -9.92 -6.97
N PHE A 151 -6.60 -10.98 -6.24
CA PHE A 151 -7.93 -11.15 -5.65
C PHE A 151 -7.97 -10.59 -4.24
N ASP A 152 -9.08 -9.94 -3.88
CA ASP A 152 -9.37 -9.59 -2.49
C ASP A 152 -9.65 -10.88 -1.71
N CYS A 153 -8.87 -11.12 -0.65
CA CYS A 153 -9.03 -12.30 0.21
C CYS A 153 -10.46 -12.40 0.78
N ASN A 154 -11.12 -11.25 1.02
CA ASN A 154 -12.50 -11.22 1.54
C ASN A 154 -13.55 -11.76 0.56
N ALA A 155 -13.20 -11.91 -0.72
CA ALA A 155 -14.09 -12.52 -1.71
C ALA A 155 -14.14 -14.05 -1.63
N PHE A 156 -13.18 -14.68 -0.94
CA PHE A 156 -13.11 -16.13 -0.84
C PHE A 156 -13.88 -16.68 0.37
N LYS A 157 -14.37 -17.92 0.22
CA LYS A 157 -14.95 -18.68 1.32
C LYS A 157 -13.87 -18.86 2.40
N PHE A 158 -14.19 -18.45 3.64
CA PHE A 158 -13.26 -18.40 4.78
C PHE A 158 -12.14 -17.35 4.71
N GLY A 159 -12.11 -16.49 3.68
CA GLY A 159 -11.11 -15.42 3.55
C GLY A 159 -11.51 -14.09 4.17
N LYS A 160 -12.71 -14.01 4.77
CA LYS A 160 -13.15 -12.81 5.49
C LYS A 160 -12.29 -12.61 6.74
N ALA A 161 -11.74 -11.41 6.89
CA ALA A 161 -11.07 -11.01 8.12
C ALA A 161 -12.03 -11.16 9.30
N SER A 162 -11.63 -11.89 10.34
CA SER A 162 -12.49 -12.21 11.48
C SER A 162 -12.35 -11.23 12.65
N MET A 163 -11.22 -10.52 12.76
CA MET A 163 -10.97 -9.45 13.73
C MET A 163 -9.86 -8.55 13.17
N GLY A 164 -10.07 -7.23 13.21
CA GLY A 164 -9.11 -6.19 12.88
C GLY A 164 -9.36 -4.98 13.76
#